data_AF-A0A4R4D3F3-F1
#
_entry.id   AF-A0A4R4D3F3-F1
#
_cell.length_a   1.000
_cell.length_b   1.000
_cell.length_c   1.000
_cell.angle_alpha   90.00
_cell.angle_beta   90.00
_cell.angle_gamma   90.00
#
_symmetry.space_group_name_H-M   'P 1'
#
loop_
_entity.id
_entity.type
_entity.pdbx_description
1 polymer ?
#
loop_
_entity_poly.entity_id
_entity_poly.type
_entity_poly.pdbx_seq_one_letter_code
_entity_poly.pdbx_strand_id
1 'polypeptide(L)'
;MARSRQRGAEALIGRIESAEALDPPGYAIGNALARPAQIAGRPARRLGNALHGTGYGHPLHPILVTLPIGSWTLALGLDLLAAFGLARQRDAARTADTALRAGALGAVAAAASGMADWQYTDGRDRRLGLVHGLVNGAALGLTLVSLALRGRGRIGPGRVASAAGWACMAAGGYLGGHLVYRRRIGVDHADRSPEPREWQAVLPLAELREDRPRRVEVRDADTRQEIGIALVLHRGRVHAMGARCSHAGGPLDQGWVLEGRLVCPWHGSRYCLETGRPTDGPSTIPQPRYAVRVREGMVELRREQEPGDDVVTEARVARAAGPQGGPLGRRADAVLVEHHTLLRRMFEQIEAMPREDPARRDLLRVLAQELEIHEHIEDKLFYPAVQKVSEDVAVAHAEHRQLADLLAATLKLNTATAEFEAHLRALHAAVDHHAGSEERSMFREAERLGEQRLREIGHALEALLEESRTSRARQAFRALKVRLLEGA
;
A
#
# COMPACT_ATOMS: atom_id res chain seq x y z
N MET A 1 -20.61 18.59 5.15
CA MET A 1 -20.46 18.54 3.67
C MET A 1 -19.40 17.55 3.17
N ALA A 2 -18.21 17.45 3.78
CA ALA A 2 -17.18 16.50 3.34
C ALA A 2 -17.60 15.01 3.45
N ARG A 3 -18.17 14.60 4.59
CA ARG A 3 -18.72 13.23 4.80
C ARG A 3 -19.85 12.86 3.83
N SER A 4 -20.70 13.82 3.41
CA SER A 4 -21.77 13.55 2.44
C SER A 4 -21.25 13.45 1.00
N ARG A 5 -20.22 14.22 0.65
CA ARG A 5 -19.52 14.11 -0.65
C ARG A 5 -18.77 12.79 -0.78
N GLN A 6 -18.09 12.35 0.28
CA GLN A 6 -17.40 11.07 0.31
C GLN A 6 -18.37 9.88 0.17
N ARG A 7 -19.48 9.89 0.93
CA ARG A 7 -20.56 8.90 0.78
C ARG A 7 -21.17 8.90 -0.63
N GLY A 8 -21.29 10.07 -1.27
CA GLY A 8 -21.77 10.18 -2.64
C GLY A 8 -20.83 9.55 -3.66
N ALA A 9 -19.52 9.78 -3.54
CA ALA A 9 -18.51 9.19 -4.42
C ALA A 9 -18.39 7.66 -4.24
N GLU A 10 -18.41 7.18 -2.99
CA GLU A 10 -18.42 5.75 -2.67
C GLU A 10 -19.68 5.06 -3.20
N ALA A 11 -20.86 5.67 -3.05
CA ALA A 11 -22.10 5.14 -3.60
C ALA A 11 -22.09 5.09 -5.13
N LEU A 12 -21.49 6.08 -5.80
CA LEU A 12 -21.34 6.08 -7.26
C LEU A 12 -20.41 4.97 -7.72
N ILE A 13 -19.26 4.79 -7.07
CA ILE A 13 -18.34 3.68 -7.36
C ILE A 13 -19.04 2.34 -7.15
N GLY A 14 -19.73 2.17 -6.01
CA GLY A 14 -20.48 0.95 -5.71
C GLY A 14 -21.50 0.60 -6.80
N ARG A 15 -22.20 1.61 -7.34
CA ARG A 15 -23.13 1.41 -8.48
C ARG A 15 -22.42 0.94 -9.75
N ILE A 16 -21.23 1.47 -10.05
CA ILE A 16 -20.44 1.04 -11.21
C ILE A 16 -19.97 -0.41 -11.02
N GLU A 17 -19.43 -0.72 -9.84
CA GLU A 17 -18.96 -2.07 -9.51
C GLU A 17 -20.11 -3.10 -9.59
N SER A 18 -21.33 -2.73 -9.17
CA SER A 18 -22.51 -3.61 -9.23
C SER A 18 -23.21 -3.66 -10.60
N ALA A 19 -22.79 -2.87 -11.59
CA ALA A 19 -23.49 -2.76 -12.87
C ALA A 19 -23.20 -3.93 -13.83
N GLU A 20 -23.93 -5.04 -13.70
CA GLU A 20 -23.70 -6.26 -14.51
C GLU A 20 -23.93 -6.08 -16.01
N ALA A 21 -24.73 -5.07 -16.38
CA ALA A 21 -24.91 -4.68 -17.77
C ALA A 21 -23.62 -4.25 -18.48
N LEU A 22 -22.55 -3.93 -17.74
CA LEU A 22 -21.24 -3.58 -18.29
C LEU A 22 -20.36 -4.80 -18.63
N ASP A 23 -20.73 -5.99 -18.18
CA ASP A 23 -19.93 -7.20 -18.42
C ASP A 23 -19.90 -7.59 -19.90
N PRO A 24 -21.05 -7.73 -20.62
CA PRO A 24 -21.03 -8.12 -22.03
C PRO A 24 -20.13 -7.24 -22.91
N PRO A 25 -20.22 -5.88 -22.87
CA PRO A 25 -19.31 -5.05 -23.66
C PRO A 25 -17.86 -5.13 -23.14
N GLY A 26 -17.65 -5.23 -21.82
CA GLY A 26 -16.32 -5.37 -21.23
C GLY A 26 -15.58 -6.63 -21.69
N TYR A 27 -16.25 -7.79 -21.69
CA TYR A 27 -15.65 -9.03 -22.17
C TYR A 27 -15.55 -9.07 -23.70
N ALA A 28 -16.51 -8.50 -24.43
CA ALA A 28 -16.44 -8.41 -25.89
C ALA A 28 -15.20 -7.62 -26.35
N ILE A 29 -14.94 -6.46 -25.73
CA ILE A 29 -13.76 -5.63 -26.04
C ILE A 29 -12.47 -6.38 -25.69
N GLY A 30 -12.38 -6.96 -24.49
CA GLY A 30 -11.15 -7.69 -24.12
C GLY A 30 -10.86 -8.90 -24.99
N ASN A 31 -11.90 -9.65 -25.37
CA ASN A 31 -11.75 -10.76 -26.31
C ASN A 31 -11.27 -10.28 -27.69
N ALA A 32 -11.75 -9.13 -28.15
CA ALA A 32 -11.27 -8.53 -29.40
C ALA A 32 -9.79 -8.10 -29.30
N LEU A 33 -9.37 -7.56 -28.15
CA LEU A 33 -7.99 -7.15 -27.88
C LEU A 33 -7.02 -8.33 -27.72
N ALA A 34 -7.50 -9.49 -27.24
CA ALA A 34 -6.71 -10.69 -27.11
C ALA A 34 -6.41 -11.39 -28.46
N ARG A 35 -7.26 -11.17 -29.49
CA ARG A 35 -7.12 -11.82 -30.82
C ARG A 35 -5.80 -11.53 -31.53
N PRO A 36 -5.31 -10.27 -31.64
CA PRO A 36 -4.00 -9.99 -32.23
C PRO A 36 -2.85 -10.74 -31.54
N ALA A 37 -2.90 -10.87 -30.20
CA ALA A 37 -1.89 -11.61 -29.44
C ALA A 37 -1.93 -13.12 -29.73
N GLN A 38 -3.13 -13.68 -29.95
CA GLN A 38 -3.33 -15.07 -30.32
C GLN A 38 -2.90 -15.38 -31.77
N ILE A 39 -3.04 -14.42 -32.69
CA ILE A 39 -2.79 -14.60 -34.12
C ILE A 39 -1.34 -14.30 -34.51
N ALA A 40 -0.76 -13.21 -33.99
CA ALA A 40 0.52 -12.69 -34.46
C ALA A 40 1.75 -13.20 -33.67
N GLY A 41 1.58 -14.15 -32.74
CA GLY A 41 2.68 -14.90 -32.12
C GLY A 41 3.73 -14.03 -31.41
N ARG A 42 5.01 -14.18 -31.80
CA ARG A 42 6.18 -13.55 -31.11
C ARG A 42 6.16 -12.00 -31.16
N PRO A 43 5.91 -11.34 -32.31
CA PRO A 43 5.78 -9.88 -32.36
C PRO A 43 4.73 -9.29 -31.43
N ALA A 44 3.53 -9.88 -31.38
CA ALA A 44 2.45 -9.36 -30.52
C ALA A 44 2.76 -9.52 -29.03
N ARG A 45 3.41 -10.62 -28.65
CA ARG A 45 3.94 -10.80 -27.28
C ARG A 45 4.99 -9.75 -26.90
N ARG A 46 5.91 -9.40 -27.81
CA ARG A 46 6.90 -8.35 -27.54
C ARG A 46 6.24 -6.99 -27.31
N LEU A 47 5.24 -6.66 -28.13
CA LEU A 47 4.47 -5.44 -27.97
C LEU A 47 3.68 -5.46 -26.64
N GLY A 48 3.02 -6.57 -26.31
CA GLY A 48 2.33 -6.74 -25.03
C GLY A 48 3.25 -6.55 -23.84
N ASN A 49 4.40 -7.22 -23.81
CA ASN A 49 5.41 -7.07 -22.75
C ASN A 49 5.89 -5.61 -22.62
N ALA A 50 6.04 -4.88 -23.74
CA ALA A 50 6.40 -3.47 -23.72
C ALA A 50 5.28 -2.59 -23.14
N LEU A 51 4.02 -2.85 -23.52
CA LEU A 51 2.85 -2.12 -23.03
C LEU A 51 2.56 -2.35 -21.55
N HIS A 52 2.80 -3.57 -21.05
CA HIS A 52 2.77 -3.85 -19.61
C HIS A 52 3.93 -3.17 -18.88
N GLY A 53 5.12 -3.17 -19.50
CA GLY A 53 6.37 -2.74 -18.89
C GLY A 53 7.18 -3.88 -18.27
N THR A 54 6.93 -5.13 -18.69
CA THR A 54 7.59 -6.35 -18.18
C THR A 54 9.11 -6.28 -18.26
N GLY A 55 9.67 -5.67 -19.31
CA GLY A 55 11.11 -5.50 -19.46
C GLY A 55 11.73 -4.41 -18.60
N TYR A 56 10.93 -3.43 -18.13
CA TYR A 56 11.42 -2.27 -17.38
C TYR A 56 11.33 -2.47 -15.86
N GLY A 57 10.60 -3.48 -15.39
CA GLY A 57 10.41 -3.74 -13.96
C GLY A 57 9.26 -2.94 -13.32
N HIS A 58 8.56 -2.11 -14.09
CA HIS A 58 7.47 -1.25 -13.60
C HIS A 58 6.32 -1.19 -14.60
N PRO A 59 5.07 -1.08 -14.13
CA PRO A 59 3.91 -0.83 -14.99
C PRO A 59 4.10 0.45 -15.83
N LEU A 60 3.84 0.37 -17.13
CA LEU A 60 4.05 1.51 -18.03
C LEU A 60 2.92 2.56 -17.93
N HIS A 61 1.68 2.13 -17.70
CA HIS A 61 0.52 3.01 -17.68
C HIS A 61 0.64 4.19 -16.69
N PRO A 62 1.01 3.99 -15.40
CA PRO A 62 1.20 5.09 -14.44
C PRO A 62 2.26 6.12 -14.86
N ILE A 63 3.28 5.71 -15.61
CA ILE A 63 4.30 6.63 -16.12
C ILE A 63 3.70 7.48 -17.25
N LEU A 64 3.00 6.85 -18.19
CA LEU A 64 2.48 7.53 -19.38
C LEU A 64 1.36 8.51 -19.07
N VAL A 65 0.53 8.26 -18.05
CA VAL A 65 -0.56 9.19 -17.66
C VAL A 65 -0.04 10.52 -17.12
N THR A 66 1.22 10.60 -16.68
CA THR A 66 1.80 11.87 -16.21
C THR A 66 1.89 12.92 -17.31
N LEU A 67 2.06 12.51 -18.57
CA LEU A 67 2.11 13.40 -19.74
C LEU A 67 0.78 14.14 -19.99
N PRO A 68 -0.39 13.46 -20.17
CA PRO A 68 -1.65 14.16 -20.32
C PRO A 68 -2.02 14.97 -19.08
N ILE A 69 -1.80 14.43 -17.86
CA ILE A 69 -2.12 15.15 -16.62
C ILE A 69 -1.38 16.48 -16.55
N GLY A 70 -0.05 16.47 -16.74
CA GLY A 70 0.75 17.69 -16.70
C GLY A 70 0.41 18.64 -17.85
N SER A 71 0.34 18.12 -19.08
CA SER A 71 0.19 18.95 -20.27
C SER A 71 -1.20 19.61 -20.37
N TRP A 72 -2.28 18.89 -20.04
CA TRP A 72 -3.62 19.46 -20.08
C TRP A 72 -3.88 20.40 -18.91
N THR A 73 -3.27 20.16 -17.74
CA THR A 73 -3.32 21.11 -16.62
C THR A 73 -2.59 22.40 -16.97
N LEU A 74 -1.42 22.31 -17.61
CA LEU A 74 -0.71 23.48 -18.12
C LEU A 74 -1.55 24.27 -19.13
N ALA A 75 -2.16 23.58 -20.10
CA ALA A 75 -3.02 24.23 -21.10
C ALA A 75 -4.20 24.97 -20.44
N LEU A 76 -4.87 24.34 -19.48
CA LEU A 76 -5.95 24.97 -18.72
C LEU A 76 -5.46 26.23 -17.97
N GLY A 77 -4.31 26.14 -17.30
CA GLY A 77 -3.72 27.28 -16.59
C GLY A 77 -3.39 28.45 -17.54
N LEU A 78 -2.79 28.17 -18.70
CA LEU A 78 -2.47 29.19 -19.71
C LEU A 78 -3.73 29.85 -20.28
N ASP A 79 -4.78 29.07 -20.55
CA ASP A 79 -6.04 29.61 -21.03
C ASP A 79 -6.73 30.49 -20.00
N LEU A 80 -6.68 30.13 -18.71
CA LEU A 80 -7.20 30.93 -17.61
C LEU A 80 -6.40 32.23 -17.46
N LEU A 81 -5.07 32.18 -17.43
CA LEU A 81 -4.22 33.38 -17.36
C LEU A 81 -4.49 34.33 -18.53
N ALA A 82 -4.62 33.79 -19.74
CA ALA A 82 -4.97 34.58 -20.91
C ALA A 82 -6.39 35.17 -20.82
N ALA A 83 -7.36 34.42 -20.28
CA ALA A 83 -8.73 34.91 -20.07
C ALA A 83 -8.80 36.06 -19.05
N PHE A 84 -7.95 36.04 -18.02
CA PHE A 84 -7.83 37.11 -17.01
C PHE A 84 -6.91 38.27 -17.43
N GLY A 85 -6.32 38.23 -18.63
CA GLY A 85 -5.40 39.27 -19.11
C GLY A 85 -4.03 39.27 -18.43
N LEU A 86 -3.69 38.20 -17.68
CA LEU A 86 -2.42 38.03 -16.98
C LEU A 86 -1.32 37.43 -17.88
N ALA A 87 -1.67 37.01 -19.10
CA ALA A 87 -0.75 36.51 -20.10
C ALA A 87 -1.11 37.02 -21.49
N ARG A 88 -0.09 37.21 -22.34
CA ARG A 88 -0.27 37.62 -23.73
C ARG A 88 -1.02 36.54 -24.51
N GLN A 89 -2.24 36.87 -24.96
CA GLN A 89 -3.19 35.94 -25.59
C GLN A 89 -2.56 35.04 -26.67
N ARG A 90 -1.74 35.61 -27.57
CA ARG A 90 -1.12 34.87 -28.67
C ARG A 90 -0.12 33.82 -28.20
N ASP A 91 0.71 34.17 -27.23
CA ASP A 91 1.80 33.29 -26.77
C ASP A 91 1.22 32.20 -25.87
N ALA A 92 0.30 32.56 -24.97
CA ALA A 92 -0.43 31.61 -24.13
C ALA A 92 -1.23 30.60 -24.97
N ALA A 93 -1.93 31.05 -26.03
CA ALA A 93 -2.69 30.16 -26.91
C ALA A 93 -1.79 29.17 -27.65
N ARG A 94 -0.65 29.64 -28.21
CA ARG A 94 0.30 28.75 -28.90
C ARG A 94 0.86 27.67 -27.97
N THR A 95 1.28 28.06 -26.77
CA THR A 95 1.84 27.11 -25.80
C THR A 95 0.77 26.14 -25.29
N ALA A 96 -0.46 26.61 -25.05
CA ALA A 96 -1.58 25.75 -24.69
C ALA A 96 -1.87 24.71 -25.79
N ASP A 97 -1.85 25.11 -27.06
CA ASP A 97 -2.08 24.19 -28.19
C ASP A 97 -1.00 23.12 -28.29
N THR A 98 0.27 23.49 -28.09
CA THR A 98 1.38 22.52 -28.04
C THR A 98 1.23 21.55 -26.88
N ALA A 99 0.86 22.05 -25.70
CA ALA A 99 0.62 21.21 -24.52
C ALA A 99 -0.58 20.26 -24.74
N LEU A 100 -1.69 20.73 -25.33
CA LEU A 100 -2.84 19.88 -25.66
C LEU A 100 -2.45 18.76 -26.63
N ARG A 101 -1.64 19.04 -27.67
CA ARG A 101 -1.14 18.03 -28.61
C ARG A 101 -0.21 17.01 -27.94
N ALA A 102 0.74 17.48 -27.13
CA ALA A 102 1.65 16.60 -26.40
C ALA A 102 0.87 15.68 -25.44
N GLY A 103 -0.09 16.25 -24.70
CA GLY A 103 -0.98 15.49 -23.83
C GLY A 103 -1.86 14.50 -24.59
N ALA A 104 -2.37 14.85 -25.78
CA ALA A 104 -3.17 13.93 -26.60
C ALA A 104 -2.34 12.72 -27.09
N LEU A 105 -1.09 12.94 -27.51
CA LEU A 105 -0.17 11.85 -27.86
C LEU A 105 0.12 10.95 -26.65
N GLY A 106 0.40 11.56 -25.48
CA GLY A 106 0.59 10.84 -24.22
C GLY A 106 -0.65 10.03 -23.80
N ALA A 107 -1.85 10.60 -23.97
CA ALA A 107 -3.11 9.94 -23.67
C ALA A 107 -3.36 8.71 -24.55
N VAL A 108 -3.02 8.75 -25.83
CA VAL A 108 -3.11 7.57 -26.73
C VAL A 108 -2.16 6.46 -26.28
N ALA A 109 -0.92 6.80 -25.92
CA ALA A 109 0.04 5.82 -25.39
C ALA A 109 -0.42 5.24 -24.04
N ALA A 110 -0.93 6.08 -23.14
CA ALA A 110 -1.47 5.67 -21.86
C ALA A 110 -2.72 4.78 -22.02
N ALA A 111 -3.59 5.08 -22.97
CA ALA A 111 -4.75 4.25 -23.29
C ALA A 111 -4.34 2.88 -23.81
N ALA A 112 -3.31 2.81 -24.68
CA ALA A 112 -2.80 1.55 -25.21
C ALA A 112 -2.22 0.64 -24.10
N SER A 113 -1.40 1.18 -23.20
CA SER A 113 -0.85 0.44 -22.04
C SER A 113 -1.96 0.05 -21.05
N GLY A 114 -2.87 0.97 -20.72
CA GLY A 114 -3.98 0.71 -19.81
C GLY A 114 -4.95 -0.35 -20.34
N MET A 115 -5.22 -0.39 -21.65
CA MET A 115 -6.02 -1.46 -22.26
C MET A 115 -5.32 -2.81 -22.21
N ALA A 116 -3.99 -2.84 -22.36
CA ALA A 116 -3.22 -4.07 -22.25
C ALA A 116 -3.34 -4.66 -20.83
N ASP A 117 -3.29 -3.83 -19.79
CA ASP A 117 -3.47 -4.27 -18.40
C ASP A 117 -4.93 -4.64 -18.11
N TRP A 118 -5.89 -3.82 -18.56
CA TRP A 118 -7.32 -4.00 -18.29
C TRP A 118 -7.90 -5.32 -18.82
N GLN A 119 -7.38 -5.86 -19.92
CA GLN A 119 -7.94 -7.10 -20.51
C GLN A 119 -7.89 -8.31 -19.53
N TYR A 120 -6.98 -8.28 -18.55
CA TYR A 120 -6.78 -9.29 -17.51
C TYR A 120 -7.57 -9.02 -16.21
N THR A 121 -8.48 -8.05 -16.22
CA THR A 121 -9.35 -7.74 -15.08
C THR A 121 -10.71 -8.41 -15.23
N ASP A 122 -11.34 -8.78 -14.11
CA ASP A 122 -12.62 -9.48 -14.10
C ASP A 122 -13.64 -8.83 -13.16
N GLY A 123 -14.92 -9.13 -13.37
CA GLY A 123 -16.03 -8.69 -12.53
C GLY A 123 -16.01 -7.19 -12.23
N ARG A 124 -16.01 -6.84 -10.94
CA ARG A 124 -16.05 -5.43 -10.47
C ARG A 124 -14.91 -4.58 -11.03
N ASP A 125 -13.70 -5.14 -11.11
CA ASP A 125 -12.51 -4.43 -11.56
C ASP A 125 -12.60 -4.09 -13.05
N ARG A 126 -13.13 -5.04 -13.82
CA ARG A 126 -13.36 -4.88 -15.26
C ARG A 126 -14.36 -3.78 -15.56
N ARG A 127 -15.49 -3.76 -14.84
CA ARG A 127 -16.55 -2.74 -15.00
C ARG A 127 -16.04 -1.35 -14.66
N LEU A 128 -15.34 -1.22 -13.54
CA LEU A 128 -14.76 0.05 -13.14
C LEU A 128 -13.68 0.52 -14.12
N GLY A 129 -12.83 -0.39 -14.59
CA GLY A 129 -11.82 -0.12 -15.62
C GLY A 129 -12.44 0.32 -16.96
N LEU A 130 -13.58 -0.25 -17.36
CA LEU A 130 -14.30 0.17 -18.56
C LEU A 130 -14.82 1.60 -18.42
N VAL A 131 -15.46 1.94 -17.30
CA VAL A 131 -15.96 3.32 -17.06
C VAL A 131 -14.80 4.30 -16.98
N HIS A 132 -13.70 3.94 -16.30
CA HIS A 132 -12.48 4.74 -16.28
C HIS A 132 -11.94 5.01 -17.70
N GLY A 133 -11.87 3.98 -18.55
CA GLY A 133 -11.45 4.10 -19.94
C GLY A 133 -12.38 5.00 -20.76
N LEU A 134 -13.70 4.87 -20.60
CA LEU A 134 -14.69 5.71 -21.29
C LEU A 134 -14.61 7.18 -20.89
N VAL A 135 -14.46 7.48 -19.59
CA VAL A 135 -14.32 8.85 -19.08
C VAL A 135 -13.05 9.50 -19.64
N ASN A 136 -11.93 8.78 -19.68
CA ASN A 136 -10.69 9.30 -20.26
C ASN A 136 -10.73 9.37 -21.81
N GLY A 137 -11.47 8.47 -22.46
CA GLY A 137 -11.77 8.56 -23.89
C GLY A 137 -12.56 9.82 -24.23
N ALA A 138 -13.54 10.19 -23.41
CA ALA A 138 -14.26 11.46 -23.53
C ALA A 138 -13.33 12.67 -23.31
N ALA A 139 -12.41 12.60 -22.33
CA ALA A 139 -11.40 13.63 -22.10
C ALA A 139 -10.51 13.86 -23.33
N LEU A 140 -10.02 12.78 -23.95
CA LEU A 140 -9.24 12.84 -25.19
C LEU A 140 -10.08 13.40 -26.35
N GLY A 141 -11.31 12.92 -26.54
CA GLY A 141 -12.22 13.42 -27.58
C GLY A 141 -12.47 14.93 -27.46
N LEU A 142 -12.77 15.42 -26.27
CA LEU A 142 -12.96 16.85 -25.98
C LEU A 142 -11.70 17.67 -26.25
N THR A 143 -10.52 17.12 -25.93
CA THR A 143 -9.23 17.75 -26.25
C THR A 143 -9.00 17.85 -27.76
N LEU A 144 -9.30 16.80 -28.52
CA LEU A 144 -9.18 16.81 -29.98
C LEU A 144 -10.17 17.81 -30.61
N VAL A 145 -11.40 17.89 -30.08
CA VAL A 145 -12.38 18.91 -30.46
C VAL A 145 -11.86 20.31 -30.16
N SER A 146 -11.24 20.53 -29.00
CA SER A 146 -10.59 21.80 -28.66
C SER A 146 -9.55 22.19 -29.71
N LEU A 147 -8.61 21.30 -30.03
CA LEU A 147 -7.58 21.52 -31.05
C LEU A 147 -8.18 21.86 -32.43
N ALA A 148 -9.25 21.15 -32.83
CA ALA A 148 -9.93 21.38 -34.09
C ALA A 148 -10.69 22.73 -34.14
N LEU A 149 -11.23 23.19 -33.02
CA LEU A 149 -11.89 24.51 -32.90
C LEU A 149 -10.85 25.63 -32.94
N ARG A 150 -9.75 25.48 -32.20
CA ARG A 150 -8.65 26.45 -32.16
C ARG A 150 -7.97 26.61 -33.52
N GLY A 151 -7.77 25.50 -34.24
CA GLY A 151 -7.25 25.52 -35.61
C GLY A 151 -8.16 26.26 -36.61
N ARG A 152 -9.45 26.41 -36.31
CA ARG A 152 -10.41 27.22 -37.09
C ARG A 152 -10.57 28.66 -36.55
N GLY A 153 -9.71 29.10 -35.64
CA GLY A 153 -9.77 30.42 -35.02
C GLY A 153 -10.85 30.57 -33.94
N ARG A 154 -11.61 29.52 -33.60
CA ARG A 154 -12.67 29.56 -32.58
C ARG A 154 -12.10 29.32 -31.18
N ILE A 155 -11.32 30.28 -30.67
CA ILE A 155 -10.56 30.13 -29.42
C ILE A 155 -11.46 29.96 -28.19
N GLY A 156 -12.52 30.76 -28.05
CA GLY A 156 -13.43 30.69 -26.89
C GLY A 156 -14.06 29.29 -26.71
N PRO A 157 -14.78 28.76 -27.71
CA PRO A 157 -15.29 27.39 -27.67
C PRO A 157 -14.20 26.33 -27.48
N GLY A 158 -13.01 26.55 -28.06
CA GLY A 158 -11.85 25.69 -27.85
C GLY A 158 -11.44 25.61 -26.37
N ARG A 159 -11.39 26.74 -25.66
CA ARG A 159 -11.08 26.78 -24.21
C ARG A 159 -12.10 26.03 -23.37
N VAL A 160 -13.38 26.18 -23.67
CA VAL A 160 -14.46 25.46 -22.98
C VAL A 160 -14.31 23.95 -23.19
N ALA A 161 -14.03 23.51 -24.43
CA ALA A 161 -13.83 22.10 -24.74
C ALA A 161 -12.60 21.51 -24.01
N SER A 162 -11.47 22.21 -23.96
CA SER A 162 -10.29 21.72 -23.23
C SER A 162 -10.49 21.73 -21.71
N ALA A 163 -11.21 22.71 -21.16
CA ALA A 163 -11.56 22.72 -19.73
C ALA A 163 -12.50 21.55 -19.37
N ALA A 164 -13.50 21.25 -20.21
CA ALA A 164 -14.36 20.09 -20.04
C ALA A 164 -13.55 18.78 -20.17
N GLY A 165 -12.64 18.69 -21.13
CA GLY A 165 -11.72 17.56 -21.27
C GLY A 165 -10.86 17.34 -20.03
N TRP A 166 -10.30 18.42 -19.46
CA TRP A 166 -9.55 18.37 -18.20
C TRP A 166 -10.41 17.89 -17.03
N ALA A 167 -11.66 18.35 -16.92
CA ALA A 167 -12.57 17.90 -15.87
C ALA A 167 -12.88 16.40 -15.97
N CYS A 168 -13.10 15.88 -17.20
CA CYS A 168 -13.22 14.45 -17.43
C CYS A 168 -11.94 13.69 -17.03
N MET A 169 -10.76 14.19 -17.40
CA MET A 169 -9.47 13.60 -17.00
C MET A 169 -9.32 13.57 -15.47
N ALA A 170 -9.68 14.64 -14.76
CA ALA A 170 -9.61 14.69 -13.30
C ALA A 170 -10.54 13.63 -12.65
N ALA A 171 -11.77 13.49 -13.15
CA ALA A 171 -12.68 12.43 -12.72
C ALA A 171 -12.14 11.02 -13.05
N GLY A 172 -11.57 10.85 -14.24
CA GLY A 172 -10.89 9.63 -14.66
C GLY A 172 -9.70 9.27 -13.76
N GLY A 173 -8.92 10.28 -13.34
CA GLY A 173 -7.81 10.14 -12.40
C GLY A 173 -8.27 9.65 -11.02
N TYR A 174 -9.41 10.12 -10.52
CA TYR A 174 -10.01 9.61 -9.28
C TYR A 174 -10.39 8.12 -9.40
N LEU A 175 -11.03 7.73 -10.51
CA LEU A 175 -11.35 6.31 -10.78
C LEU A 175 -10.08 5.45 -10.90
N GLY A 176 -9.04 5.98 -11.54
CA GLY A 176 -7.73 5.32 -11.66
C GLY A 176 -7.07 5.12 -10.29
N GLY A 177 -7.13 6.12 -9.42
CA GLY A 177 -6.67 6.00 -8.04
C GLY A 177 -7.40 4.91 -7.26
N HIS A 178 -8.73 4.76 -7.44
CA HIS A 178 -9.49 3.67 -6.80
C HIS A 178 -9.06 2.29 -7.34
N LEU A 179 -8.85 2.15 -8.65
CA LEU A 179 -8.34 0.90 -9.25
C LEU A 179 -7.00 0.48 -8.64
N VAL A 180 -6.05 1.41 -8.47
CA VAL A 180 -4.73 1.10 -7.92
C VAL A 180 -4.78 0.88 -6.40
N TYR A 181 -5.27 1.85 -5.63
CA TYR A 181 -5.10 1.87 -4.18
C TYR A 181 -6.16 1.06 -3.41
N ARG A 182 -7.37 0.90 -3.96
CA ARG A 182 -8.45 0.13 -3.32
C ARG A 182 -8.61 -1.25 -3.91
N ARG A 183 -8.46 -1.37 -5.24
CA ARG A 183 -8.62 -2.63 -5.96
C ARG A 183 -7.29 -3.34 -6.24
N ARG A 184 -6.15 -2.72 -5.89
CA ARG A 184 -4.81 -3.32 -6.02
C ARG A 184 -4.50 -3.79 -7.46
N ILE A 185 -4.95 -3.04 -8.45
CA ILE A 185 -4.61 -3.28 -9.86
C ILE A 185 -3.21 -2.71 -10.14
N GLY A 186 -2.33 -3.53 -10.72
CA GLY A 186 -0.98 -3.11 -11.10
C GLY A 186 -0.01 -2.91 -9.93
N VAL A 187 -0.31 -3.49 -8.76
CA VAL A 187 0.59 -3.51 -7.59
C VAL A 187 1.15 -4.92 -7.37
N ASP A 188 2.15 -5.06 -6.51
CA ASP A 188 2.71 -6.37 -6.16
C ASP A 188 1.78 -7.16 -5.25
N HIS A 189 1.55 -8.43 -5.59
CA HIS A 189 0.76 -9.40 -4.83
C HIS A 189 1.57 -10.58 -4.28
N ALA A 190 2.89 -10.62 -4.50
CA ALA A 190 3.74 -11.68 -3.96
C ALA A 190 3.96 -11.50 -2.45
N ASP A 191 4.14 -12.62 -1.74
CA ASP A 191 4.48 -12.59 -0.32
C ASP A 191 5.95 -12.20 -0.16
N ARG A 192 6.20 -11.00 0.37
CA ARG A 192 7.52 -10.36 0.46
C ARG A 192 8.25 -10.64 1.78
N SER A 193 7.82 -11.65 2.54
CA SER A 193 8.43 -11.96 3.84
C SER A 193 9.95 -12.20 3.71
N PRO A 194 10.75 -11.73 4.69
CA PRO A 194 12.18 -12.01 4.74
C PRO A 194 12.50 -13.45 5.19
N GLU A 195 11.51 -14.23 5.61
CA GLU A 195 11.71 -15.59 6.12
C GLU A 195 11.74 -16.66 5.02
N PRO A 196 12.50 -17.77 5.21
CA PRO A 196 13.38 -18.03 6.33
C PRO A 196 14.74 -17.31 6.14
N ARG A 197 15.19 -16.56 7.15
CA ARG A 197 16.49 -15.85 7.11
C ARG A 197 17.67 -16.79 7.21
N GLU A 198 17.50 -17.91 7.91
CA GLU A 198 18.47 -18.99 8.00
C GLU A 198 18.09 -20.18 7.11
N TRP A 199 19.01 -21.13 6.96
CA TRP A 199 18.72 -22.36 6.23
C TRP A 199 17.71 -23.20 6.99
N GLN A 200 16.54 -23.41 6.39
CA GLN A 200 15.46 -24.20 6.97
C GLN A 200 15.13 -25.40 6.08
N ALA A 201 15.11 -26.60 6.66
CA ALA A 201 14.66 -27.81 5.99
C ALA A 201 13.14 -27.79 5.81
N VAL A 202 12.66 -28.02 4.58
CA VAL A 202 11.23 -27.87 4.24
C VAL A 202 10.61 -29.11 3.61
N LEU A 203 11.38 -29.94 2.90
CA LEU A 203 10.85 -31.10 2.19
C LEU A 203 11.96 -32.11 1.85
N PRO A 204 11.72 -33.43 1.92
CA PRO A 204 12.64 -34.42 1.35
C PRO A 204 12.77 -34.26 -0.17
N LEU A 205 13.98 -34.37 -0.71
CA LEU A 205 14.24 -34.27 -2.16
C LEU A 205 13.45 -35.32 -2.95
N ALA A 206 13.27 -36.51 -2.39
CA ALA A 206 12.55 -37.62 -3.01
C ALA A 206 11.05 -37.33 -3.26
N GLU A 207 10.48 -36.33 -2.59
CA GLU A 207 9.09 -35.91 -2.82
C GLU A 207 8.93 -34.95 -4.00
N LEU A 208 10.03 -34.37 -4.50
CA LEU A 208 9.99 -33.51 -5.68
C LEU A 208 9.97 -34.35 -6.95
N ARG A 209 9.14 -33.94 -7.91
CA ARG A 209 9.07 -34.52 -9.25
C ARG A 209 9.54 -33.48 -10.26
N GLU A 210 10.27 -33.94 -11.26
CA GLU A 210 10.77 -33.11 -12.36
C GLU A 210 9.63 -32.29 -12.99
N ASP A 211 9.86 -30.98 -13.15
CA ASP A 211 8.96 -30.01 -13.77
C ASP A 211 7.56 -29.88 -13.14
N ARG A 212 7.37 -30.40 -11.92
CA ARG A 212 6.13 -30.28 -11.17
C ARG A 212 6.34 -29.39 -9.94
N PRO A 213 5.74 -28.18 -9.91
CA PRO A 213 5.80 -27.33 -8.73
C PRO A 213 5.20 -28.02 -7.51
N ARG A 214 5.83 -27.85 -6.36
CA ARG A 214 5.34 -28.32 -5.07
C ARG A 214 5.34 -27.16 -4.09
N ARG A 215 4.20 -26.90 -3.47
CA ARG A 215 4.09 -25.93 -2.38
C ARG A 215 4.70 -26.50 -1.10
N VAL A 216 5.48 -25.67 -0.43
CA VAL A 216 5.84 -25.80 0.98
C VAL A 216 5.44 -24.51 1.70
N GLU A 217 5.27 -24.60 3.01
CA GLU A 217 4.92 -23.45 3.83
C GLU A 217 6.02 -23.19 4.84
N VAL A 218 6.38 -21.92 4.97
CA VAL A 218 7.31 -21.43 5.97
C VAL A 218 6.56 -20.42 6.82
N ARG A 219 6.63 -20.61 8.13
CA ARG A 219 6.00 -19.69 9.06
C ARG A 219 6.84 -18.43 9.22
N ASP A 220 6.22 -17.29 8.95
CA ASP A 220 6.73 -15.99 9.34
C ASP A 220 6.62 -15.84 10.86
N ALA A 221 7.75 -15.68 11.57
CA ALA A 221 7.74 -15.59 13.03
C ALA A 221 7.10 -14.27 13.53
N ASP A 222 7.22 -13.22 12.73
CA ASP A 222 6.84 -11.85 13.05
C ASP A 222 5.34 -11.67 12.75
N THR A 223 4.92 -11.96 11.51
CA THR A 223 3.51 -11.83 11.09
C THR A 223 2.62 -13.01 11.48
N ARG A 224 3.22 -14.14 11.90
CA ARG A 224 2.55 -15.42 12.20
C ARG A 224 1.75 -15.99 11.02
N GLN A 225 2.05 -15.57 9.80
CA GLN A 225 1.42 -16.07 8.57
C GLN A 225 2.25 -17.23 8.00
N GLU A 226 1.56 -18.17 7.35
CA GLU A 226 2.21 -19.20 6.54
C GLU A 226 2.50 -18.63 5.15
N ILE A 227 3.78 -18.60 4.79
CA ILE A 227 4.26 -18.11 3.49
C ILE A 227 4.38 -19.31 2.57
N GLY A 228 3.67 -19.27 1.45
CA GLY A 228 3.78 -20.30 0.43
C GLY A 228 5.04 -20.13 -0.41
N ILE A 229 5.82 -21.19 -0.56
CA ILE A 229 6.98 -21.25 -1.46
C ILE A 229 6.76 -22.37 -2.48
N ALA A 230 6.93 -22.05 -3.76
CA ALA A 230 6.88 -23.02 -4.84
C ALA A 230 8.29 -23.58 -5.11
N LEU A 231 8.46 -24.87 -4.82
CA LEU A 231 9.65 -25.66 -5.15
C LEU A 231 9.50 -26.28 -6.54
N VAL A 232 10.55 -26.20 -7.35
CA VAL A 232 10.59 -26.81 -8.69
C VAL A 232 11.91 -27.52 -8.87
N LEU A 233 11.87 -28.84 -9.10
CA LEU A 233 13.01 -29.60 -9.58
C LEU A 233 13.06 -29.49 -11.12
N HIS A 234 14.11 -28.88 -11.65
CA HIS A 234 14.33 -28.72 -13.09
C HIS A 234 15.78 -29.01 -13.45
N ARG A 235 15.99 -29.93 -14.38
CA ARG A 235 17.31 -30.42 -14.85
C ARG A 235 18.22 -30.83 -13.70
N GLY A 236 17.66 -31.52 -12.71
CA GLY A 236 18.38 -31.98 -11.52
C GLY A 236 18.77 -30.88 -10.51
N ARG A 237 18.30 -29.63 -10.70
CA ARG A 237 18.49 -28.53 -9.74
C ARG A 237 17.15 -28.13 -9.13
N VAL A 238 17.13 -27.87 -7.83
CA VAL A 238 15.94 -27.37 -7.14
C VAL A 238 15.96 -25.85 -7.16
N HIS A 239 14.85 -25.26 -7.60
CA HIS A 239 14.58 -23.84 -7.61
C HIS A 239 13.44 -23.53 -6.66
N ALA A 240 13.46 -22.34 -6.08
CA ALA A 240 12.45 -21.91 -5.13
C ALA A 240 12.11 -20.42 -5.28
N MET A 241 10.83 -20.12 -5.34
CA MET A 241 10.30 -18.76 -5.40
C MET A 241 8.96 -18.68 -4.66
N GLY A 242 8.50 -17.47 -4.32
CA GLY A 242 7.20 -17.27 -3.66
C GLY A 242 6.06 -17.91 -4.47
N ALA A 243 5.13 -18.58 -3.78
CA ALA A 243 4.02 -19.32 -4.40
C ALA A 243 2.91 -18.39 -4.92
N ARG A 244 2.80 -17.16 -4.41
CA ARG A 244 1.84 -16.16 -4.91
C ARG A 244 2.47 -15.30 -5.99
N CYS A 245 1.88 -15.30 -7.17
CA CYS A 245 2.32 -14.54 -8.34
C CYS A 245 2.26 -13.02 -8.08
N SER A 246 3.33 -12.29 -8.34
CA SER A 246 3.42 -10.83 -8.14
C SER A 246 2.41 -10.01 -8.93
N HIS A 247 1.88 -10.56 -10.04
CA HIS A 247 0.89 -9.86 -10.88
C HIS A 247 -0.48 -9.73 -10.23
N ALA A 248 -1.06 -10.83 -9.76
CA ALA A 248 -2.44 -10.87 -9.27
C ALA A 248 -2.65 -11.83 -8.08
N GLY A 249 -1.59 -12.45 -7.57
CA GLY A 249 -1.65 -13.36 -6.43
C GLY A 249 -1.96 -14.82 -6.76
N GLY A 250 -1.95 -15.19 -8.05
CA GLY A 250 -2.25 -16.56 -8.49
C GLY A 250 -1.27 -17.62 -7.96
N PRO A 251 -1.72 -18.87 -7.73
CA PRO A 251 -0.94 -19.94 -7.12
C PRO A 251 0.06 -20.54 -8.12
N LEU A 252 1.32 -20.13 -8.05
CA LEU A 252 2.39 -20.62 -8.92
C LEU A 252 2.72 -22.10 -8.68
N ASP A 253 2.43 -22.62 -7.50
CA ASP A 253 2.52 -24.05 -7.17
C ASP A 253 1.50 -24.91 -7.93
N GLN A 254 0.44 -24.31 -8.49
CA GLN A 254 -0.51 -24.97 -9.40
C GLN A 254 -0.19 -24.69 -10.88
N GLY A 255 0.93 -24.01 -11.14
CA GLY A 255 1.43 -23.72 -12.47
C GLY A 255 2.17 -24.89 -13.12
N TRP A 256 2.85 -24.62 -14.23
CA TRP A 256 3.68 -25.59 -14.93
C TRP A 256 4.99 -24.97 -15.39
N VAL A 257 6.01 -25.81 -15.60
CA VAL A 257 7.30 -25.37 -16.13
C VAL A 257 7.28 -25.43 -17.66
N LEU A 258 7.75 -24.35 -18.30
CA LEU A 258 7.95 -24.28 -19.75
C LEU A 258 9.30 -23.62 -20.03
N GLU A 259 10.23 -24.35 -20.65
CA GLU A 259 11.56 -23.84 -21.04
C GLU A 259 12.33 -23.18 -19.87
N GLY A 260 12.33 -23.81 -18.70
CA GLY A 260 13.00 -23.29 -17.49
C GLY A 260 12.28 -22.08 -16.85
N ARG A 261 10.99 -21.91 -17.13
CA ARG A 261 10.16 -20.83 -16.59
C ARG A 261 8.93 -21.38 -15.91
N LEU A 262 8.60 -20.87 -14.72
CA LEU A 262 7.35 -21.18 -14.04
C LEU A 262 6.22 -20.32 -14.61
N VAL A 263 5.18 -20.96 -15.14
CA VAL A 263 4.02 -20.31 -15.74
C VAL A 263 2.88 -20.25 -14.74
N CYS A 264 2.38 -19.04 -14.48
CA CYS A 264 1.22 -18.82 -13.61
C CYS A 264 -0.07 -19.36 -14.27
N PRO A 265 -0.90 -20.13 -13.55
CA PRO A 265 -2.10 -20.75 -14.12
C PRO A 265 -3.24 -19.76 -14.41
N TRP A 266 -3.21 -18.55 -13.85
CA TRP A 266 -4.27 -17.56 -14.07
C TRP A 266 -4.10 -16.82 -15.40
N HIS A 267 -3.10 -15.95 -15.48
CA HIS A 267 -2.91 -15.03 -16.62
C HIS A 267 -1.68 -15.37 -17.48
N GLY A 268 -0.98 -16.48 -17.17
CA GLY A 268 0.12 -16.98 -17.99
C GLY A 268 1.46 -16.25 -17.86
N SER A 269 1.62 -15.36 -16.86
CA SER A 269 2.92 -14.72 -16.57
C SER A 269 4.00 -15.77 -16.34
N ARG A 270 5.20 -15.53 -16.88
CA ARG A 270 6.29 -16.51 -16.88
C ARG A 270 7.50 -15.98 -16.13
N TYR A 271 7.93 -16.72 -15.10
CA TYR A 271 9.07 -16.34 -14.27
C TYR A 271 10.26 -17.25 -14.53
N CYS A 272 11.44 -16.67 -14.72
CA CYS A 272 12.67 -17.46 -14.84
C CYS A 272 12.94 -18.19 -13.52
N LEU A 273 13.09 -19.52 -13.56
CA LEU A 273 13.36 -20.33 -12.36
C LEU A 273 14.65 -19.93 -11.64
N GLU A 274 15.64 -19.45 -12.38
CA GLU A 274 16.94 -19.06 -11.84
C GLU A 274 16.96 -17.65 -11.26
N THR A 275 16.14 -16.73 -11.77
CA THR A 275 16.25 -15.30 -11.42
C THR A 275 14.99 -14.70 -10.85
N GLY A 276 13.87 -15.43 -10.82
CA GLY A 276 12.56 -14.93 -10.38
C GLY A 276 11.97 -13.82 -11.26
N ARG A 277 12.73 -13.30 -12.24
CA ARG A 277 12.29 -12.18 -13.08
C ARG A 277 11.19 -12.60 -14.04
N PRO A 278 10.17 -11.74 -14.27
CA PRO A 278 9.18 -11.99 -15.30
C PRO A 278 9.87 -11.89 -16.66
N THR A 279 9.50 -12.81 -17.53
CA THR A 279 10.10 -12.93 -18.87
C THR A 279 9.05 -12.82 -19.98
N ASP A 280 7.81 -13.13 -19.66
CA ASP A 280 6.62 -12.80 -20.44
C ASP A 280 5.55 -12.32 -19.44
N GLY A 281 4.86 -11.24 -19.81
CA GLY A 281 3.85 -10.58 -18.98
C GLY A 281 2.57 -11.42 -18.78
N PRO A 282 1.55 -10.86 -18.11
CA PRO A 282 1.41 -9.44 -17.73
C PRO A 282 2.25 -8.94 -16.54
N SER A 283 2.86 -9.83 -15.74
CA SER A 283 3.71 -9.39 -14.62
C SER A 283 4.88 -8.49 -15.05
N THR A 284 5.18 -7.49 -14.22
CA THR A 284 6.35 -6.61 -14.35
C THR A 284 7.32 -6.73 -13.18
N ILE A 285 6.94 -7.43 -12.12
CA ILE A 285 7.64 -7.45 -10.84
C ILE A 285 8.29 -8.84 -10.64
N PRO A 286 9.58 -8.92 -10.27
CA PRO A 286 10.23 -10.19 -9.93
C PRO A 286 9.56 -10.91 -8.76
N GLN A 287 9.56 -12.25 -8.81
CA GLN A 287 9.15 -13.07 -7.68
C GLN A 287 10.22 -13.09 -6.58
N PRO A 288 9.82 -13.07 -5.30
CA PRO A 288 10.71 -13.35 -4.17
C PRO A 288 11.43 -14.69 -4.36
N ARG A 289 12.73 -14.70 -4.07
CA ARG A 289 13.61 -15.85 -4.32
C ARG A 289 14.14 -16.46 -3.05
N TYR A 290 14.46 -17.73 -3.16
CA TYR A 290 15.07 -18.51 -2.10
C TYR A 290 16.29 -19.24 -2.65
N ALA A 291 17.41 -19.10 -1.93
CA ALA A 291 18.57 -19.93 -2.11
C ALA A 291 18.20 -21.34 -1.64
N VAL A 292 18.64 -22.34 -2.41
CA VAL A 292 18.34 -23.74 -2.15
C VAL A 292 19.62 -24.51 -1.99
N ARG A 293 19.66 -25.41 -1.00
CA ARG A 293 20.69 -26.45 -0.89
C ARG A 293 20.05 -27.77 -0.50
N VAL A 294 20.71 -28.87 -0.84
CA VAL A 294 20.30 -30.21 -0.43
C VAL A 294 21.31 -30.72 0.59
N ARG A 295 20.84 -31.09 1.77
CA ARG A 295 21.66 -31.66 2.84
C ARG A 295 20.99 -32.92 3.35
N GLU A 296 21.73 -34.03 3.37
CA GLU A 296 21.24 -35.32 3.92
C GLU A 296 19.88 -35.76 3.31
N GLY A 297 19.68 -35.47 2.02
CA GLY A 297 18.43 -35.81 1.31
C GLY A 297 17.26 -34.83 1.54
N MET A 298 17.46 -33.79 2.37
CA MET A 298 16.47 -32.73 2.64
C MET A 298 16.77 -31.49 1.81
N VAL A 299 15.71 -30.88 1.28
CA VAL A 299 15.75 -29.55 0.67
C VAL A 299 15.70 -28.52 1.77
N GLU A 300 16.72 -27.68 1.83
CA GLU A 300 16.79 -26.52 2.71
C GLU A 300 16.69 -25.23 1.89
N LEU A 301 15.97 -24.26 2.43
CA LEU A 301 15.72 -22.96 1.81
C LEU A 301 16.24 -21.83 2.71
N ARG A 302 16.61 -20.71 2.08
CA ARG A 302 16.87 -19.44 2.74
C ARG A 302 16.47 -18.30 1.81
N ARG A 303 15.79 -17.27 2.30
CA ARG A 303 15.42 -16.09 1.51
C ARG A 303 16.66 -15.41 0.90
N GLU A 304 16.64 -15.16 -0.41
CA GLU A 304 17.65 -14.32 -1.08
C GLU A 304 17.27 -12.84 -0.96
N GLN A 305 17.93 -12.11 -0.07
CA GLN A 305 17.70 -10.68 0.12
C GLN A 305 17.79 -9.88 -1.18
N GLU A 306 16.81 -9.01 -1.40
CA GLU A 306 16.79 -8.06 -2.51
C GLU A 306 17.57 -6.77 -2.15
N PRO A 307 18.04 -5.99 -3.13
CA PRO A 307 18.66 -4.70 -2.85
C PRO A 307 17.70 -3.78 -2.08
N GLY A 308 18.08 -3.42 -0.84
CA GLY A 308 17.22 -2.68 0.09
C GLY A 308 16.77 -3.52 1.29
N ASP A 309 16.81 -4.85 1.20
CA ASP A 309 16.55 -5.80 2.31
C ASP A 309 17.79 -5.89 3.25
N ASP A 310 18.55 -4.81 3.44
CA ASP A 310 19.83 -4.78 4.15
C ASP A 310 19.68 -5.45 5.52
N VAL A 311 20.12 -6.71 5.63
CA VAL A 311 20.03 -7.43 6.90
C VAL A 311 21.03 -6.85 7.89
N VAL A 312 20.48 -6.40 9.01
CA VAL A 312 21.22 -6.08 10.21
C VAL A 312 21.80 -7.38 10.76
N THR A 313 23.09 -7.61 10.51
CA THR A 313 23.83 -8.74 11.08
C THR A 313 24.25 -8.41 12.51
N GLU A 314 24.34 -9.42 13.39
CA GLU A 314 24.84 -9.26 14.77
C GLU A 314 26.19 -8.52 14.81
N ALA A 315 27.07 -8.75 13.83
CA ALA A 315 28.35 -8.07 13.68
C ALA A 315 28.22 -6.57 13.34
N ARG A 316 27.20 -6.17 12.57
CA ARG A 316 26.88 -4.75 12.29
C ARG A 316 26.28 -4.07 13.53
N VAL A 317 25.50 -4.79 14.33
CA VAL A 317 24.97 -4.31 15.63
C VAL A 317 26.10 -4.07 16.64
N ALA A 318 27.05 -5.00 16.74
CA ALA A 318 28.18 -4.90 17.67
C ALA A 318 29.09 -3.69 17.43
N ARG A 319 29.24 -3.24 16.17
CA ARG A 319 30.01 -2.02 15.83
C ARG A 319 29.26 -0.72 16.11
N ALA A 320 27.93 -0.76 16.19
CA ALA A 320 27.09 0.41 16.44
C ALA A 320 26.92 0.70 17.94
N ALA A 321 27.18 -0.28 18.81
CA ALA A 321 27.20 -0.12 20.26
C ALA A 321 28.53 0.53 20.70
N GLY A 322 28.52 1.84 20.97
CA GLY A 322 29.62 2.55 21.63
C GLY A 322 29.84 2.09 23.10
N PRO A 323 30.88 2.60 23.80
CA PRO A 323 31.28 2.08 25.11
C PRO A 323 30.25 2.36 26.22
N GLN A 324 30.11 1.39 27.14
CA GLN A 324 29.02 1.23 28.12
C GLN A 324 29.32 1.82 29.52
N GLY A 325 28.26 2.18 30.28
CA GLY A 325 28.30 2.26 31.76
C GLY A 325 27.22 3.12 32.43
N GLY A 326 26.16 2.51 32.98
CA GLY A 326 25.17 3.13 33.88
C GLY A 326 24.16 2.11 34.48
N PRO A 327 23.49 2.37 35.62
CA PRO A 327 22.67 1.38 36.33
C PRO A 327 21.38 1.03 35.57
N LEU A 328 21.01 -0.25 35.52
CA LEU A 328 19.97 -0.79 34.65
C LEU A 328 18.59 -0.87 35.36
N GLY A 329 17.57 -0.20 34.80
CA GLY A 329 16.18 -0.22 35.29
C GLY A 329 15.35 -1.43 34.84
N ARG A 330 14.00 -1.31 34.87
CA ARG A 330 13.09 -2.29 34.25
C ARG A 330 13.30 -2.32 32.73
N ARG A 331 12.96 -3.44 32.09
CA ARG A 331 13.08 -3.57 30.63
C ARG A 331 11.99 -2.75 29.94
N ALA A 332 12.29 -2.20 28.76
CA ALA A 332 11.37 -1.38 27.96
C ALA A 332 10.03 -2.07 27.67
N ASP A 333 10.05 -3.34 27.28
CA ASP A 333 8.85 -4.15 27.04
C ASP A 333 7.97 -4.25 28.30
N ALA A 334 8.57 -4.44 29.47
CA ALA A 334 7.83 -4.53 30.72
C ALA A 334 7.18 -3.19 31.14
N VAL A 335 7.75 -2.06 30.72
CA VAL A 335 7.18 -0.72 30.98
C VAL A 335 5.99 -0.47 30.07
N LEU A 336 6.13 -0.77 28.77
CA LEU A 336 5.07 -0.55 27.77
C LEU A 336 3.89 -1.51 27.96
N VAL A 337 4.11 -2.80 28.25
CA VAL A 337 3.04 -3.77 28.56
C VAL A 337 2.20 -3.32 29.77
N GLU A 338 2.84 -2.77 30.80
CA GLU A 338 2.12 -2.25 31.96
C GLU A 338 1.25 -1.03 31.56
N HIS A 339 1.77 -0.16 30.69
CA HIS A 339 1.03 0.97 30.17
C HIS A 339 -0.15 0.52 29.29
N HIS A 340 0.03 -0.48 28.42
CA HIS A 340 -1.07 -1.09 27.66
C HIS A 340 -2.17 -1.66 28.57
N THR A 341 -1.76 -2.35 29.63
CA THR A 341 -2.69 -2.93 30.61
C THR A 341 -3.47 -1.86 31.36
N LEU A 342 -2.87 -0.70 31.63
CA LEU A 342 -3.58 0.47 32.16
C LEU A 342 -4.61 0.99 31.15
N LEU A 343 -4.22 1.20 29.89
CA LEU A 343 -5.11 1.69 28.84
C LEU A 343 -6.33 0.78 28.63
N ARG A 344 -6.12 -0.54 28.51
CA ARG A 344 -7.18 -1.56 28.38
C ARG A 344 -8.18 -1.47 29.54
N ARG A 345 -7.68 -1.42 30.79
CA ARG A 345 -8.52 -1.29 31.98
C ARG A 345 -9.34 -0.01 31.99
N MET A 346 -8.79 1.10 31.51
CA MET A 346 -9.52 2.36 31.40
C MET A 346 -10.66 2.27 30.38
N PHE A 347 -10.46 1.61 29.23
CA PHE A 347 -11.54 1.35 28.28
C PHE A 347 -12.64 0.48 28.90
N GLU A 348 -12.28 -0.66 29.52
CA GLU A 348 -13.23 -1.56 30.18
C GLU A 348 -14.06 -0.83 31.25
N GLN A 349 -13.42 0.04 32.03
CA GLN A 349 -14.09 0.86 33.03
C GLN A 349 -15.09 1.84 32.38
N ILE A 350 -14.70 2.57 31.33
CA ILE A 350 -15.61 3.51 30.64
C ILE A 350 -16.79 2.75 30.01
N GLU A 351 -16.56 1.55 29.46
CA GLU A 351 -17.60 0.72 28.84
C GLU A 351 -18.58 0.12 29.87
N ALA A 352 -18.10 -0.21 31.07
CA ALA A 352 -18.94 -0.75 32.15
C ALA A 352 -19.79 0.31 32.87
N MET A 353 -19.46 1.59 32.73
CA MET A 353 -20.18 2.70 33.39
C MET A 353 -21.53 3.01 32.72
N PRO A 354 -22.56 3.38 33.51
CA PRO A 354 -23.84 3.85 32.96
C PRO A 354 -23.65 5.02 31.99
N ARG A 355 -24.42 5.05 30.89
CA ARG A 355 -24.24 6.02 29.79
C ARG A 355 -24.39 7.48 30.23
N GLU A 356 -25.21 7.70 31.23
CA GLU A 356 -25.52 9.01 31.80
C GLU A 356 -24.55 9.42 32.92
N ASP A 357 -23.61 8.55 33.30
CA ASP A 357 -22.66 8.84 34.37
C ASP A 357 -21.68 9.95 33.96
N PRO A 358 -21.68 11.11 34.65
CA PRO A 358 -20.79 12.21 34.33
C PRO A 358 -19.30 11.83 34.44
N ALA A 359 -18.96 10.86 35.29
CA ALA A 359 -17.57 10.41 35.47
C ALA A 359 -17.01 9.70 34.22
N ARG A 360 -17.84 9.26 33.26
CA ARG A 360 -17.37 8.73 31.97
C ARG A 360 -16.60 9.76 31.18
N ARG A 361 -17.02 11.02 31.22
CA ARG A 361 -16.33 12.12 30.52
C ARG A 361 -14.96 12.37 31.12
N ASP A 362 -14.86 12.34 32.44
CA ASP A 362 -13.60 12.58 33.14
C ASP A 362 -12.62 11.43 32.91
N LEU A 363 -13.09 10.18 32.97
CA LEU A 363 -12.25 9.02 32.68
C LEU A 363 -11.79 8.99 31.21
N LEU A 364 -12.63 9.41 30.26
CA LEU A 364 -12.26 9.57 28.86
C LEU A 364 -11.16 10.63 28.65
N ARG A 365 -11.15 11.71 29.43
CA ARG A 365 -10.08 12.72 29.39
C ARG A 365 -8.77 12.19 29.94
N VAL A 366 -8.82 11.39 31.02
CA VAL A 366 -7.62 10.73 31.56
C VAL A 366 -7.09 9.74 30.52
N LEU A 367 -7.97 8.96 29.88
CA LEU A 367 -7.58 8.03 28.82
C LEU A 367 -6.91 8.76 27.65
N ALA A 368 -7.48 9.88 27.20
CA ALA A 368 -6.90 10.69 26.14
C ALA A 368 -5.48 11.20 26.50
N GLN A 369 -5.26 11.58 27.75
CA GLN A 369 -3.94 12.02 28.24
C GLN A 369 -2.94 10.86 28.30
N GLU A 370 -3.37 9.70 28.77
CA GLU A 370 -2.51 8.52 28.87
C GLU A 370 -2.13 7.99 27.48
N LEU A 371 -3.05 8.00 26.50
CA LEU A 371 -2.75 7.67 25.11
C LEU A 371 -1.72 8.63 24.49
N GLU A 372 -1.87 9.93 24.72
CA GLU A 372 -0.90 10.92 24.22
C GLU A 372 0.49 10.75 24.87
N ILE A 373 0.54 10.39 26.16
CA ILE A 373 1.81 10.08 26.84
C ILE A 373 2.42 8.82 26.24
N HIS A 374 1.61 7.81 25.98
CA HIS A 374 2.03 6.53 25.42
C HIS A 374 2.67 6.69 24.03
N GLU A 375 1.96 7.33 23.10
CA GLU A 375 2.49 7.63 21.76
C GLU A 375 3.79 8.45 21.84
N HIS A 376 3.85 9.42 22.77
CA HIS A 376 5.02 10.28 22.93
C HIS A 376 6.27 9.53 23.39
N ILE A 377 6.16 8.65 24.39
CA ILE A 377 7.32 7.92 24.90
C ILE A 377 7.83 6.92 23.86
N GLU A 378 6.93 6.35 23.05
CA GLU A 378 7.28 5.44 21.97
C GLU A 378 8.01 6.16 20.84
N ASP A 379 7.43 7.24 20.32
CA ASP A 379 8.02 8.06 19.26
C ASP A 379 9.39 8.64 19.65
N LYS A 380 9.58 8.97 20.93
CA LYS A 380 10.80 9.62 21.41
C LYS A 380 11.92 8.64 21.78
N LEU A 381 11.58 7.50 22.35
CA LEU A 381 12.57 6.60 22.94
C LEU A 381 12.50 5.20 22.36
N PHE A 382 11.31 4.60 22.28
CA PHE A 382 11.18 3.22 21.88
C PHE A 382 11.42 3.02 20.38
N TYR A 383 10.65 3.68 19.52
CA TYR A 383 10.76 3.55 18.06
C TYR A 383 12.14 3.90 17.51
N PRO A 384 12.79 5.01 17.90
CA PRO A 384 14.14 5.29 17.41
C PRO A 384 15.16 4.22 17.84
N ALA A 385 14.94 3.57 18.98
CA ALA A 385 15.81 2.50 19.45
C ALA A 385 15.56 1.19 18.72
N VAL A 386 14.30 0.86 18.40
CA VAL A 386 13.92 -0.40 17.74
C VAL A 386 13.83 -0.32 16.22
N GLN A 387 13.89 0.87 15.61
CA GLN A 387 13.83 1.07 14.15
C GLN A 387 14.90 0.28 13.39
N LYS A 388 16.03 -0.01 14.03
CA LYS A 388 17.12 -0.80 13.44
C LYS A 388 16.85 -2.31 13.48
N VAL A 389 15.88 -2.76 14.25
CA VAL A 389 15.59 -4.19 14.47
C VAL A 389 14.15 -4.57 14.17
N SER A 390 13.27 -3.60 13.87
CA SER A 390 11.85 -3.79 13.57
C SER A 390 11.44 -2.93 12.37
N GLU A 391 10.84 -3.58 11.37
CA GLU A 391 10.25 -2.90 10.19
C GLU A 391 8.84 -2.35 10.49
N ASP A 392 8.23 -2.79 11.59
CA ASP A 392 6.87 -2.43 12.00
C ASP A 392 6.75 -0.97 12.50
N VAL A 393 7.86 -0.28 12.73
CA VAL A 393 7.87 1.13 13.18
C VAL A 393 7.10 2.05 12.22
N ALA A 394 7.20 1.81 10.90
CA ALA A 394 6.46 2.62 9.93
C ALA A 394 4.94 2.36 9.99
N VAL A 395 4.54 1.13 10.31
CA VAL A 395 3.14 0.74 10.51
C VAL A 395 2.60 1.35 11.81
N ALA A 396 3.36 1.25 12.90
CA ALA A 396 3.00 1.82 14.19
C ALA A 396 2.78 3.34 14.14
N HIS A 397 3.66 4.10 13.46
CA HIS A 397 3.41 5.53 13.23
C HIS A 397 2.13 5.82 12.40
N ALA A 398 1.73 4.91 11.52
CA ALA A 398 0.47 5.04 10.78
C ALA A 398 -0.74 4.74 11.67
N GLU A 399 -0.62 3.75 12.55
CA GLU A 399 -1.63 3.43 13.57
C GLU A 399 -1.81 4.58 14.57
N HIS A 400 -0.73 5.20 15.07
CA HIS A 400 -0.80 6.40 15.93
C HIS A 400 -1.61 7.53 15.31
N ARG A 401 -1.44 7.79 14.00
CA ARG A 401 -2.26 8.80 13.30
C ARG A 401 -3.75 8.43 13.29
N GLN A 402 -4.06 7.15 13.09
CA GLN A 402 -5.44 6.66 13.11
C GLN A 402 -6.05 6.71 14.52
N LEU A 403 -5.27 6.40 15.56
CA LEU A 403 -5.67 6.51 16.96
C LEU A 403 -5.99 7.96 17.33
N ALA A 404 -5.12 8.91 16.95
CA ALA A 404 -5.34 10.33 17.16
C ALA A 404 -6.64 10.83 16.49
N ASP A 405 -6.92 10.40 15.26
CA ASP A 405 -8.15 10.76 14.53
C ASP A 405 -9.41 10.18 15.21
N LEU A 406 -9.37 8.91 15.63
CA LEU A 406 -10.47 8.24 16.32
C LEU A 406 -10.72 8.84 17.71
N LEU A 407 -9.65 9.15 18.45
CA LEU A 407 -9.73 9.81 19.75
C LEU A 407 -10.34 11.21 19.62
N ALA A 408 -9.88 12.00 18.65
CA ALA A 408 -10.43 13.33 18.38
C ALA A 408 -11.91 13.28 17.99
N ALA A 409 -12.34 12.27 17.23
CA ALA A 409 -13.75 12.06 16.92
C ALA A 409 -14.56 11.66 18.15
N THR A 410 -14.02 10.75 18.98
CA THR A 410 -14.69 10.22 20.18
C THR A 410 -14.90 11.30 21.24
N LEU A 411 -13.90 12.16 21.47
CA LEU A 411 -13.97 13.26 22.44
C LEU A 411 -15.07 14.28 22.12
N LYS A 412 -15.42 14.45 20.85
CA LYS A 412 -16.47 15.41 20.42
C LYS A 412 -17.90 14.89 20.61
N LEU A 413 -18.07 13.60 20.85
CA LEU A 413 -19.39 12.98 20.96
C LEU A 413 -19.92 13.08 22.38
N ASN A 414 -21.25 13.12 22.53
CA ASN A 414 -21.90 13.06 23.83
C ASN A 414 -21.84 11.62 24.36
N THR A 415 -21.30 11.44 25.57
CA THR A 415 -21.06 10.13 26.22
C THR A 415 -22.32 9.29 26.40
N ALA A 416 -23.50 9.91 26.45
CA ALA A 416 -24.77 9.19 26.59
C ALA A 416 -25.30 8.59 25.28
N THR A 417 -24.68 8.89 24.14
CA THR A 417 -25.21 8.54 22.82
C THR A 417 -24.73 7.17 22.32
N ALA A 418 -25.58 6.50 21.53
CA ALA A 418 -25.19 5.28 20.84
C ALA A 418 -24.04 5.49 19.83
N GLU A 419 -23.89 6.71 19.30
CA GLU A 419 -22.79 7.08 18.42
C GLU A 419 -21.45 7.12 19.16
N PHE A 420 -21.43 7.70 20.38
CA PHE A 420 -20.26 7.65 21.26
C PHE A 420 -19.86 6.20 21.57
N GLU A 421 -20.82 5.36 21.94
CA GLU A 421 -20.60 3.93 22.21
C GLU A 421 -19.94 3.20 21.02
N ALA A 422 -20.37 3.50 19.79
CA ALA A 422 -19.77 2.93 18.61
C ALA A 422 -18.33 3.42 18.38
N HIS A 423 -18.06 4.71 18.60
CA HIS A 423 -16.73 5.29 18.43
C HIS A 423 -15.76 4.85 19.55
N LEU A 424 -16.24 4.74 20.79
CA LEU A 424 -15.47 4.23 21.93
C LEU A 424 -15.02 2.78 21.67
N ARG A 425 -15.92 1.90 21.22
CA ARG A 425 -15.55 0.52 20.85
C ARG A 425 -14.58 0.47 19.67
N ALA A 426 -14.75 1.34 18.68
CA ALA A 426 -13.83 1.42 17.55
C ALA A 426 -12.43 1.90 17.98
N LEU A 427 -12.36 2.89 18.88
CA LEU A 427 -11.12 3.36 19.46
C LEU A 427 -10.46 2.28 20.34
N HIS A 428 -11.24 1.60 21.19
CA HIS A 428 -10.75 0.49 22.01
C HIS A 428 -10.16 -0.63 21.14
N ALA A 429 -10.88 -1.06 20.10
CA ALA A 429 -10.39 -2.07 19.17
C ALA A 429 -9.12 -1.63 18.42
N ALA A 430 -9.00 -0.34 18.08
CA ALA A 430 -7.81 0.19 17.42
C ALA A 430 -6.60 0.23 18.38
N VAL A 431 -6.80 0.66 19.63
CA VAL A 431 -5.73 0.66 20.66
C VAL A 431 -5.28 -0.77 20.98
N ASP A 432 -6.22 -1.71 21.13
CA ASP A 432 -5.87 -3.11 21.40
C ASP A 432 -5.18 -3.80 20.22
N HIS A 433 -5.56 -3.42 18.99
CA HIS A 433 -4.85 -3.86 17.80
C HIS A 433 -3.39 -3.36 17.79
N HIS A 434 -3.19 -2.06 18.03
CA HIS A 434 -1.88 -1.42 18.11
C HIS A 434 -1.00 -2.04 19.20
N ALA A 435 -1.45 -1.99 20.45
CA ALA A 435 -0.74 -2.57 21.60
C ALA A 435 -0.46 -4.07 21.40
N GLY A 436 -1.43 -4.80 20.86
CA GLY A 436 -1.27 -6.21 20.54
C GLY A 436 -0.28 -6.48 19.41
N SER A 437 -0.18 -5.59 18.42
CA SER A 437 0.80 -5.70 17.34
C SER A 437 2.23 -5.56 17.88
N GLU A 438 2.46 -4.56 18.71
CA GLU A 438 3.75 -4.33 19.36
C GLU A 438 4.14 -5.47 20.31
N GLU A 439 3.22 -5.90 21.17
CA GLU A 439 3.43 -7.02 22.10
C GLU A 439 3.77 -8.33 21.39
N ARG A 440 3.10 -8.59 20.25
CA ARG A 440 3.28 -9.84 19.50
C ARG A 440 4.40 -9.77 18.49
N SER A 441 4.84 -8.60 18.03
CA SER A 441 5.84 -8.47 16.97
C SER A 441 7.02 -7.65 17.49
N MET A 442 6.84 -6.33 17.61
CA MET A 442 7.90 -5.37 17.89
C MET A 442 8.69 -5.65 19.18
N PHE A 443 8.05 -6.10 20.27
CA PHE A 443 8.73 -6.40 21.53
C PHE A 443 9.61 -7.64 21.43
N ARG A 444 9.21 -8.64 20.63
CA ARG A 444 10.03 -9.82 20.35
C ARG A 444 11.23 -9.45 19.48
N GLU A 445 11.04 -8.57 18.51
CA GLU A 445 12.13 -8.06 17.69
C GLU A 445 13.10 -7.19 18.49
N ALA A 446 12.60 -6.42 19.47
CA ALA A 446 13.41 -5.59 20.35
C ALA A 446 14.36 -6.41 21.25
N GLU A 447 14.10 -7.71 21.48
CA GLU A 447 15.03 -8.60 22.20
C GLU A 447 16.41 -8.66 21.55
N ARG A 448 16.50 -8.43 20.23
CA ARG A 448 17.75 -8.35 19.46
C ARG A 448 18.68 -7.22 19.93
N LEU A 449 18.17 -6.23 20.68
CA LEU A 449 18.97 -5.14 21.26
C LEU A 449 19.77 -5.59 22.50
N GLY A 450 19.42 -6.74 23.10
CA GLY A 450 20.05 -7.26 24.30
C GLY A 450 19.47 -6.69 25.59
N GLU A 451 19.56 -7.46 26.66
CA GLU A 451 18.93 -7.17 27.95
C GLU A 451 19.38 -5.84 28.56
N GLN A 452 20.67 -5.53 28.48
CA GLN A 452 21.23 -4.29 29.00
C GLN A 452 20.61 -3.06 28.31
N ARG A 453 20.54 -3.07 26.98
CA ARG A 453 20.00 -1.96 26.21
C ARG A 453 18.51 -1.76 26.48
N LEU A 454 17.76 -2.85 26.58
CA LEU A 454 16.33 -2.78 26.91
C LEU A 454 16.08 -2.21 28.31
N ARG A 455 16.97 -2.46 29.28
CA ARG A 455 16.88 -1.87 30.62
C ARG A 455 17.30 -0.40 30.67
N GLU A 456 18.25 0.03 29.83
CA GLU A 456 18.57 1.45 29.65
C GLU A 456 17.37 2.20 29.05
N ILE A 457 16.76 1.65 28.01
CA ILE A 457 15.57 2.22 27.37
C ILE A 457 14.41 2.23 28.37
N GLY A 458 14.18 1.13 29.09
CA GLY A 458 13.11 1.06 30.08
C GLY A 458 13.27 2.08 31.21
N HIS A 459 14.49 2.28 31.73
CA HIS A 459 14.75 3.37 32.69
C HIS A 459 14.44 4.75 32.11
N ALA A 460 14.83 5.00 30.85
CA ALA A 460 14.52 6.26 30.17
C ALA A 460 13.02 6.44 29.90
N LEU A 461 12.31 5.36 29.57
CA LEU A 461 10.85 5.34 29.38
C LEU A 461 10.13 5.65 30.71
N GLU A 462 10.52 5.02 31.81
CA GLU A 462 9.95 5.30 33.14
C GLU A 462 10.17 6.76 33.55
N ALA A 463 11.38 7.27 33.36
CA ALA A 463 11.71 8.66 33.66
C ALA A 463 10.90 9.63 32.78
N LEU A 464 10.77 9.36 31.48
CA LEU A 464 10.00 10.20 30.57
C LEU A 464 8.50 10.10 30.79
N LEU A 465 7.99 8.92 31.19
CA LEU A 465 6.60 8.69 31.53
C LEU A 465 6.23 9.45 32.82
N GLU A 466 7.08 9.38 33.85
CA GLU A 466 6.91 10.14 35.10
C GLU A 466 7.05 11.65 34.87
N GLU A 467 8.04 12.10 34.09
CA GLU A 467 8.20 13.51 33.70
C GLU A 467 6.97 13.98 32.90
N SER A 468 6.48 13.14 31.99
CA SER A 468 5.31 13.44 31.18
C SER A 468 4.05 13.52 32.05
N ARG A 469 3.90 12.68 33.08
CA ARG A 469 2.79 12.74 34.03
C ARG A 469 2.88 13.91 34.99
N THR A 470 4.07 14.33 35.45
CA THR A 470 4.23 15.33 36.54
C THR A 470 4.53 16.75 36.09
N SER A 471 5.04 16.94 34.87
CA SER A 471 5.40 18.27 34.35
C SER A 471 4.18 19.17 34.20
N ARG A 472 4.11 20.25 35.01
CA ARG A 472 3.01 21.23 34.98
C ARG A 472 2.80 21.87 33.61
N ALA A 473 3.88 22.13 32.86
CA ALA A 473 3.82 22.70 31.52
C ALA A 473 3.24 21.71 30.50
N ARG A 474 3.66 20.44 30.54
CA ARG A 474 3.12 19.39 29.65
C ARG A 474 1.68 19.02 30.02
N GLN A 475 1.35 18.96 31.31
CA GLN A 475 -0.03 18.78 31.79
C GLN A 475 -0.94 19.91 31.29
N ALA A 476 -0.51 21.18 31.42
CA ALA A 476 -1.29 22.34 30.96
C ALA A 476 -1.49 22.34 29.45
N PHE A 477 -0.44 22.03 28.68
CA PHE A 477 -0.51 21.94 27.22
C PHE A 477 -1.44 20.82 26.74
N ARG A 478 -1.36 19.62 27.34
CA ARG A 478 -2.25 18.50 26.99
C ARG A 478 -3.69 18.74 27.41
N ALA A 479 -3.92 19.29 28.60
CA ALA A 479 -5.26 19.68 29.04
C ALA A 479 -5.87 20.73 28.09
N LEU A 480 -5.07 21.67 27.59
CA LEU A 480 -5.48 22.63 26.57
C LEU A 480 -5.79 21.93 25.24
N LYS A 481 -4.92 21.00 24.78
CA LYS A 481 -5.13 20.23 23.55
C LYS A 481 -6.40 19.38 23.60
N VAL A 482 -6.63 18.65 24.69
CA VAL A 482 -7.85 17.86 24.90
C VAL A 482 -9.08 18.76 24.91
N ARG A 483 -9.04 19.93 25.58
CA ARG A 483 -10.13 20.91 25.54
C ARG A 483 -10.38 21.48 24.14
N LEU A 484 -9.33 21.76 23.36
CA LEU A 484 -9.45 22.19 21.97
C LEU A 484 -10.04 21.10 21.07
N LEU A 485 -9.75 19.83 21.36
CA LEU A 485 -10.32 18.67 20.66
C LEU A 485 -11.78 18.41 21.05
N GLU A 486 -12.17 18.66 22.30
CA GLU A 486 -13.58 18.61 22.77
C GLU A 486 -14.45 19.70 22.11
N GLY A 487 -13.85 20.82 21.71
CA GLY A 487 -14.44 21.83 20.83
C GLY A 487 -14.43 23.25 21.40
N ALA A 488 -14.05 24.19 20.52
CA ALA A 488 -14.85 25.38 20.25
C ALA A 488 -16.14 24.98 19.53
#